data_AF-Q9HQ07-F1
#
_entry.id   AF-Q9HQ07-F1
#
_cell.length_a   1.000
_cell.length_b   1.000
_cell.length_c   1.000
_cell.angle_alpha   90.00
_cell.angle_beta   90.00
_cell.angle_gamma   90.00
#
_symmetry.space_group_name_H-M   'P 1'
#
loop_
_entity.id
_entity.type
_entity.pdbx_description
1 polymer ?
#
loop_
_entity_poly.entity_id
_entity_poly.type
_entity_poly.pdbx_seq_one_letter_code
_entity_poly.pdbx_strand_id
1 'polypeptide(L)' 'MTDLRTPSERVCTRCGRHEHWSEDAHHWRIGDDAGRVHCIHAWDITASFPVGGNDTPATDGSA' A
#
# COMPACT_ATOMS: atom_id res chain seq x y z
N MET A 1 -18.95 -10.96 -0.99
CA MET A 1 -18.20 -9.91 -1.70
C MET A 1 -16.94 -9.70 -0.88
N THR A 2 -15.77 -9.99 -1.44
CA THR A 2 -14.51 -9.89 -0.70
C THR A 2 -14.00 -8.46 -0.82
N ASP A 3 -13.95 -7.73 0.29
CA ASP A 3 -13.42 -6.38 0.34
C ASP A 3 -11.90 -6.40 0.25
N LEU A 4 -11.37 -5.83 -0.83
CA LEU A 4 -9.93 -5.62 -0.99
C LEU A 4 -9.55 -4.37 -0.21
N ARG A 5 -8.79 -4.53 0.87
CA ARG A 5 -8.26 -3.39 1.63
C ARG A 5 -7.17 -2.70 0.80
N THR A 6 -7.51 -1.55 0.22
CA THR A 6 -6.59 -0.73 -0.57
C THR A 6 -5.98 0.40 0.28
N PRO A 7 -4.69 0.72 0.09
CA PRO A 7 -4.07 1.84 0.79
C PRO A 7 -4.59 3.18 0.23
N SER A 8 -4.77 4.17 1.13
CA SER A 8 -5.08 5.55 0.77
C SER A 8 -3.82 6.41 0.58
N GLU A 9 -2.66 5.94 1.05
CA GLU A 9 -1.37 6.61 1.00
C GLU A 9 -0.26 5.61 0.66
N ARG A 10 0.78 6.07 -0.04
CA ARG A 10 1.97 5.25 -0.34
C ARG A 10 3.22 6.10 -0.49
N VAL A 11 4.36 5.53 -0.11
CA VAL A 11 5.68 6.17 -0.21
C VAL A 11 6.62 5.31 -1.06
N CYS A 12 7.34 5.95 -1.98
CA CYS A 12 8.26 5.26 -2.87
C CYS A 12 9.46 4.80 -2.06
N THR A 13 9.71 3.50 -1.98
CA THR A 13 10.80 2.92 -1.18
C THR A 13 12.20 3.28 -1.70
N ARG A 14 12.29 3.83 -2.91
CA ARG A 14 13.56 4.23 -3.54
C ARG A 14 13.85 5.71 -3.46
N CYS A 15 12.84 6.58 -3.58
CA CYS A 15 13.05 8.02 -3.69
C CYS A 15 12.24 8.85 -2.69
N GLY A 16 11.42 8.24 -1.84
CA GLY A 16 10.65 8.94 -0.82
C GLY A 16 9.42 9.70 -1.34
N ARG A 17 9.13 9.66 -2.65
CA ARG A 17 7.92 10.29 -3.23
C ARG A 17 6.67 9.81 -2.48
N HIS A 18 5.87 10.75 -1.99
CA HIS A 18 4.60 10.49 -1.33
C HIS A 18 3.44 10.68 -2.30
N GLU A 19 2.50 9.74 -2.30
CA GLU A 19 1.26 9.84 -3.07
C GLU A 19 0.06 9.45 -2.20
N HIS A 20 -1.05 10.15 -2.41
CA HIS A 20 -2.33 9.86 -1.79
C HIS A 20 -3.35 9.52 -2.86
N TRP A 21 -4.28 8.62 -2.53
CA TRP A 21 -5.44 8.37 -3.36
C TRP A 21 -6.41 9.55 -3.27
N SER A 22 -6.81 10.11 -4.40
CA SER A 22 -7.87 11.12 -4.47
C SER A 22 -9.16 10.45 -4.94
N GLU A 23 -10.19 10.46 -4.10
CA GLU A 23 -11.51 9.96 -4.46
C GLU A 23 -12.13 10.81 -5.58
N ASP A 24 -11.99 12.14 -5.52
CA ASP A 24 -12.52 13.06 -6.53
C ASP A 24 -11.94 12.81 -7.93
N ALA A 25 -10.63 12.59 -7.99
CA ALA A 25 -9.92 12.40 -9.24
C ALA A 25 -9.87 10.93 -9.68
N HIS A 26 -10.30 10.01 -8.82
CA HIS A 26 -10.20 8.56 -8.97
C HIS A 26 -8.79 8.10 -9.41
N HIS A 27 -7.74 8.76 -8.90
CA HIS A 27 -6.36 8.41 -9.16
C HIS A 27 -5.41 8.87 -8.05
N TRP A 28 -4.18 8.37 -8.12
CA TRP A 28 -3.10 8.77 -7.21
C TRP A 28 -2.59 10.17 -7.52
N ARG A 29 -2.53 11.02 -6.50
CA ARG A 29 -1.99 12.37 -6.55
C ARG A 29 -0.65 12.42 -5.84
N ILE A 30 0.30 13.10 -6.46
CA ILE A 30 1.59 13.38 -5.85
C ILE A 30 1.38 14.41 -4.73
N GLY A 31 1.98 14.17 -3.56
CA GLY A 31 2.04 15.15 -2.48
C GLY A 31 3.06 16.25 -2.75
N ASP A 32 3.76 16.70 -1.71
CA ASP A 32 4.69 17.84 -1.81
C ASP A 32 5.96 17.55 -2.64
N ASP A 33 6.41 16.30 -2.68
CA ASP A 33 7.64 15.90 -3.37
C ASP A 33 7.36 14.95 -4.53
N ALA A 34 7.68 15.39 -5.75
CA ALA A 34 7.60 14.59 -6.97
C ALA A 34 8.65 13.47 -7.05
N GLY A 35 9.66 13.48 -6.17
CA GLY A 35 10.75 12.52 -6.14
C GLY A 35 11.78 12.75 -7.25
N ARG A 36 12.57 11.71 -7.56
CA ARG A 36 13.63 11.80 -8.58
C ARG A 36 13.10 11.46 -9.97
N VAL A 37 13.37 12.34 -10.94
CA VAL A 37 12.96 12.19 -12.35
C VAL A 37 13.41 10.87 -12.99
N HIS A 38 14.58 10.35 -12.60
CA HIS A 38 15.13 9.09 -13.12
C HIS A 38 14.78 7.86 -12.26
N CYS A 39 13.88 7.99 -11.28
CA CYS A 39 13.45 6.86 -10.46
C CYS A 39 12.33 6.09 -11.15
N ILE A 40 12.54 4.77 -11.33
CA ILE A 40 11.42 3.85 -11.51
C ILE A 40 10.84 3.62 -10.12
N HIS A 41 9.74 4.31 -9.80
CA HIS A 41 9.16 4.30 -8.47
C HIS A 41 8.72 2.89 -8.08
N ALA A 42 9.06 2.49 -6.86
CA ALA A 42 8.72 1.20 -6.29
C ALA A 42 7.93 1.42 -5.01
N TRP A 43 6.88 0.61 -4.82
CA TRP A 43 5.94 0.72 -3.72
C TRP A 43 5.87 -0.61 -2.99
N ASP A 44 5.65 -0.56 -1.69
CA ASP A 44 5.31 -1.75 -0.93
C ASP A 44 3.82 -2.05 -1.11
N ILE A 45 3.51 -3.13 -1.85
CA ILE A 45 2.14 -3.61 -2.08
C ILE A 45 1.68 -4.57 -0.99
N THR A 46 2.61 -5.06 -0.15
CA THR A 46 2.33 -6.11 0.80
C THR A 46 1.69 -5.59 2.07
N ALA A 47 1.93 -4.32 2.44
CA ALA A 47 1.42 -3.62 3.62
C ALA A 47 1.55 -4.41 4.94
N SER A 48 1.91 -3.74 6.05
CA SER A 48 1.84 -4.41 7.35
C SER A 48 0.38 -4.50 7.80
N PHE A 49 -0.23 -5.67 7.60
CA PHE A 49 -1.55 -5.98 8.16
C PHE A 49 -1.37 -6.45 9.61
N PRO A 50 -1.90 -5.74 10.62
CA PRO A 50 -1.83 -6.22 11.99
C PRO A 50 -2.59 -7.54 12.11
N VAL A 51 -1.94 -8.55 12.70
CA VAL A 51 -2.58 -9.80 13.12
C VAL A 51 -3.48 -9.44 14.31
N GLY A 52 -4.75 -9.17 14.01
CA GLY A 52 -5.72 -8.66 14.98
C GLY A 52 -7.12 -8.49 14.38
N GLY A 53 -7.24 -8.52 13.05
CA GLY A 53 -8.46 -9.01 12.41
C GLY A 53 -8.67 -10.47 12.80
N ASN A 54 -9.92 -10.90 12.96
CA ASN A 54 -10.32 -12.24 13.39
C ASN A 54 -9.98 -13.35 12.37
N ASP A 55 -9.01 -13.11 11.49
CA ASP A 55 -8.48 -14.00 10.47
C ASP A 55 -7.54 -14.99 11.16
N THR A 56 -8.13 -15.94 11.89
CA THR A 56 -7.39 -17.06 12.47
C THR A 56 -6.73 -17.82 11.32
N PRO A 57 -5.38 -17.85 11.22
CA PRO A 57 -4.74 -18.68 10.22
C PRO A 57 -5.05 -20.13 10.58
N ALA A 58 -5.68 -20.85 9.65
CA ALA A 58 -5.92 -22.28 9.80
C ALA A 58 -4.55 -22.97 9.89
N THR A 59 -4.14 -23.33 11.10
CA THR A 59 -3.01 -24.22 11.35
C THR A 59 -3.38 -25.59 10.78
N ASP A 60 -2.76 -25.95 9.65
CA ASP A 60 -2.78 -27.32 9.16
C ASP A 60 -1.96 -28.18 10.14
N GLY A 61 -2.68 -28.96 10.94
CA GLY A 61 -2.11 -29.86 11.92
C GLY A 61 -1.47 -31.05 11.25
N SER A 62 -0.16 -31.01 11.06
CA SER A 62 0.66 -32.20 10.79
C SER A 62 1.25 -32.71 12.11
N ALA A 63 0.73 -33.84 12.58
CA ALA A 63 1.35 -34.72 13.56
C ALA A 63 1.48 -36.12 12.94
#